data_AF-A0A924MXS3-F1
#
_entry.id   AF-A0A924MXS3-F1
#
_cell.length_a   1.000
_cell.length_b   1.000
_cell.length_c   1.000
_cell.angle_alpha   90.00
_cell.angle_beta   90.00
_cell.angle_gamma   90.00
#
_symmetry.space_group_name_H-M   'P 1'
#
loop_
_entity.id
_entity.type
_entity.pdbx_description
1 polymer ?
#
loop_
_entity_poly.entity_id
_entity_poly.type
_entity_poly.pdbx_seq_one_letter_code
_entity_poly.pdbx_strand_id
1 'polypeptide(L)' 'MTEGAASREAPAAAVNDELRPARRTVDKVGSSLLTKEGRGVDAEAIGNWCRQMAALGQSGREIVMVSSGAIAEG' A
#
# COMPACT_ATOMS: atom_id res chain seq x y z
N MET A 1 -19.28 37.18 -8.41
CA MET A 1 -18.19 36.28 -8.85
C MET A 1 -17.19 36.18 -7.72
N THR A 2 -17.24 35.10 -6.94
CA THR A 2 -16.09 34.41 -6.34
C THR A 2 -16.59 33.03 -5.93
N GLU A 3 -15.81 32.03 -6.31
CA GLU A 3 -16.18 30.63 -6.50
C GLU A 3 -16.56 29.90 -5.20
N GLY A 4 -17.61 29.09 -5.29
CA GLY A 4 -17.91 28.07 -4.28
C GLY A 4 -16.82 27.00 -4.35
N ALA A 5 -16.07 26.85 -3.26
CA ALA A 5 -15.19 25.72 -3.06
C ALA A 5 -16.05 24.44 -3.06
N ALA A 6 -16.05 23.73 -4.18
CA ALA A 6 -16.63 22.41 -4.27
C ALA A 6 -15.91 21.52 -3.24
N SER A 7 -16.62 21.16 -2.17
CA SER A 7 -16.21 20.11 -1.25
C SER A 7 -16.09 18.83 -2.06
N ARG A 8 -14.87 18.50 -2.47
CA ARG A 8 -14.58 17.25 -3.16
C ARG A 8 -14.58 16.16 -2.09
N GLU A 9 -15.76 15.58 -1.87
CA GLU A 9 -15.91 14.35 -1.13
C GLU A 9 -14.97 13.33 -1.78
N ALA A 10 -13.88 12.98 -1.10
CA ALA A 10 -12.97 11.96 -1.59
C ALA A 10 -13.80 10.67 -1.69
N PRO A 11 -13.87 10.03 -2.87
CA PRO A 11 -14.62 8.78 -2.98
C PRO A 11 -14.07 7.83 -1.92
N ALA A 12 -14.94 7.36 -1.03
CA ALA A 12 -14.62 6.30 -0.08
C ALA A 12 -13.89 5.21 -0.89
N ALA A 13 -12.60 5.01 -0.60
CA ALA A 13 -11.65 4.33 -1.49
C ALA A 13 -12.33 3.14 -2.16
N ALA A 14 -12.70 3.32 -3.44
CA ALA A 14 -13.44 2.30 -4.16
C ALA A 14 -12.57 1.05 -4.09
N VAL A 15 -13.09 -0.02 -3.49
CA VAL A 15 -12.48 -1.34 -3.59
C VAL A 15 -12.38 -1.63 -5.08
N ASN A 16 -11.18 -1.50 -5.61
CA ASN A 16 -10.99 -1.40 -7.05
C ASN A 16 -11.26 -2.78 -7.64
N ASP A 17 -12.48 -2.98 -8.17
CA ASP A 17 -12.96 -4.28 -8.66
C ASP A 17 -12.07 -4.80 -9.80
N GLU A 18 -11.38 -3.87 -10.48
CA GLU A 18 -10.38 -4.15 -11.52
C GLU A 18 -9.16 -4.91 -11.01
N LEU A 19 -8.84 -4.82 -9.71
CA LEU A 19 -7.74 -5.59 -9.10
C LEU A 19 -8.17 -7.02 -8.74
N ARG A 20 -9.48 -7.31 -8.67
CA ARG A 20 -9.97 -8.66 -8.37
C ARG A 20 -9.61 -9.68 -9.46
N PRO A 21 -9.77 -9.42 -10.77
CA PRO A 21 -9.36 -10.35 -11.81
C PRO A 21 -7.85 -10.37 -12.07
N ALA A 22 -7.07 -9.43 -11.54
CA ALA A 22 -5.63 -9.35 -11.80
C ALA A 22 -4.89 -10.56 -11.20
N ARG A 23 -4.30 -11.39 -12.08
CA ARG A 23 -3.45 -12.52 -11.69
C ARG A 23 -2.14 -12.07 -11.06
N ARG A 24 -1.55 -10.98 -11.58
CA ARG A 24 -0.29 -10.43 -11.08
C ARG A 24 -0.44 -8.97 -10.69
N THR A 25 0.07 -8.61 -9.51
CA THR A 25 0.11 -7.22 -9.04
C THR A 25 1.54 -6.80 -8.67
N VAL A 26 1.79 -5.49 -8.78
CA VAL A 26 3.01 -4.84 -8.31
C VAL A 26 2.61 -3.85 -7.23
N ASP A 27 2.97 -4.17 -6.00
CA ASP A 27 2.54 -3.45 -4.81
C ASP A 27 3.66 -2.49 -4.40
N LYS A 28 3.56 -1.23 -4.83
CA LYS A 28 4.51 -0.19 -4.43
C LYS A 28 4.14 0.34 -3.05
N VAL A 29 5.06 0.21 -2.09
CA VAL A 29 4.88 0.75 -0.74
C VAL A 29 5.84 1.92 -0.52
N GLY A 30 5.30 3.07 -0.09
CA GLY A 30 6.04 4.30 0.19
C GLY A 30 6.70 4.30 1.58
N SER A 31 7.65 5.21 1.81
CA SER A 31 8.51 5.18 3.01
C SER A 31 7.73 5.44 4.29
N SER A 32 6.73 6.31 4.24
CA SER A 32 5.87 6.62 5.39
C SER A 32 5.10 5.40 5.92
N LEU A 33 4.83 4.40 5.07
CA LEU A 33 4.13 3.17 5.45
C LEU A 33 5.06 2.07 5.96
N LEU A 34 6.37 2.27 5.83
CA LEU A 34 7.40 1.30 6.17
C LEU A 34 8.31 1.79 7.29
N THR A 35 8.13 3.01 7.78
CA THR A 35 9.08 3.65 8.70
C THR A 35 8.36 4.31 9.87
N LYS A 36 9.02 4.36 11.03
CA LYS A 36 8.53 4.95 12.27
C LYS A 36 8.96 6.41 12.41
N GLU A 37 8.68 7.24 11.40
CA GLU A 37 9.00 8.68 11.39
C GLU A 37 10.45 8.98 11.84
N GLY A 38 11.43 8.32 11.21
CA GLY A 38 12.86 8.49 11.53
C GLY A 38 13.41 7.55 12.59
N ARG A 39 12.61 6.59 13.10
CA ARG A 39 13.08 5.54 14.04
C ARG A 39 13.32 4.19 13.37
N GLY A 40 13.80 4.19 12.13
CA GLY A 40 13.94 2.97 11.34
C GLY A 40 12.62 2.46 10.77
N VAL A 41 12.66 1.23 10.29
CA VAL A 41 11.53 0.55 9.68
C VAL A 41 10.55 0.05 10.71
N ASP A 42 9.30 0.00 10.27
CA ASP A 42 8.23 -0.62 11.03
C ASP A 42 8.13 -2.12 10.69
N ALA A 43 8.85 -2.94 11.44
CA ALA A 43 8.82 -4.39 11.31
C ALA A 43 7.41 -4.98 11.51
N GLU A 44 6.57 -4.35 12.33
CA GLU A 44 5.20 -4.82 12.55
C GLU A 44 4.33 -4.55 11.32
N ALA A 45 4.41 -3.33 10.78
CA ALA A 45 3.72 -2.99 9.54
C ALA A 45 4.17 -3.90 8.39
N ILE A 46 5.48 -4.09 8.22
CA ILE A 46 6.04 -5.01 7.20
C ILE A 46 5.49 -6.42 7.40
N GLY A 47 5.48 -6.94 8.63
CA GLY A 47 4.94 -8.25 8.95
C GLY A 47 3.45 -8.40 8.59
N ASN A 48 2.65 -7.34 8.78
CA ASN A 48 1.25 -7.31 8.36
C ASN A 48 1.12 -7.43 6.83
N TRP A 49 1.91 -6.68 6.06
CA TRP A 49 1.91 -6.77 4.60
C TRP A 49 2.33 -8.15 4.12
N CYS A 50 3.41 -8.72 4.69
CA CYS A 50 3.86 -10.08 4.35
C CYS A 50 2.76 -11.13 4.58
N ARG A 51 2.00 -11.05 5.69
CA ARG A 51 0.88 -11.97 5.95
C ARG A 51 -0.24 -11.84 4.93
N GLN A 52 -0.63 -10.61 4.58
CA GLN A 52 -1.67 -10.37 3.58
C GLN A 52 -1.24 -10.87 2.20
N MET A 53 -0.01 -10.55 1.78
CA MET A 53 0.56 -11.03 0.52
C MET A 53 0.66 -12.57 0.49
N ALA A 54 1.04 -13.21 1.59
CA ALA A 54 1.10 -14.67 1.67
C ALA A 54 -0.28 -15.31 1.50
N ALA A 55 -1.33 -14.75 2.13
CA ALA A 55 -2.69 -15.23 1.96
C ALA A 55 -3.19 -15.08 0.51
N LEU A 56 -2.89 -13.96 -0.13
CA LEU A 56 -3.19 -13.74 -1.54
C LEU A 56 -2.40 -14.69 -2.45
N GLY A 57 -1.12 -14.93 -2.16
CA GLY A 57 -0.28 -15.90 -2.87
C GLY A 57 -0.82 -17.33 -2.81
N GLN A 58 -1.35 -17.74 -1.65
CA GLN A 58 -2.02 -19.04 -1.48
C GLN A 58 -3.28 -19.18 -2.35
N SER A 59 -3.93 -18.07 -2.71
CA SER A 59 -5.05 -18.07 -3.67
C SER A 59 -4.63 -18.13 -5.14
N GLY A 60 -3.33 -18.29 -5.44
CA GLY A 60 -2.79 -18.35 -6.80
C GLY A 60 -2.46 -17.00 -7.43
N ARG A 61 -2.45 -15.91 -6.65
CA ARG A 61 -2.02 -14.59 -7.11
C ARG A 61 -0.50 -14.47 -7.08
N GLU A 62 0.04 -13.74 -8.05
CA GLU A 62 1.46 -13.43 -8.16
C GLU A 62 1.70 -12.00 -7.71
N ILE A 63 2.52 -11.78 -6.69
CA ILE A 63 2.67 -10.46 -6.08
C ILE A 63 4.14 -10.09 -6.06
N VAL A 64 4.45 -8.89 -6.56
CA VAL A 64 5.78 -8.29 -6.49
C VAL A 64 5.69 -7.05 -5.62
N MET A 65 6.37 -7.05 -4.48
CA MET A 65 6.46 -5.86 -3.63
C MET A 65 7.65 -5.00 -4.04
N VAL A 66 7.41 -3.69 -4.16
CA VAL A 66 8.47 -2.69 -4.39
C VAL A 66 8.46 -1.70 -3.24
N SER A 67 9.37 -1.87 -2.29
CA SER A 67 9.46 -1.03 -1.09
C SER A 67 10.42 0.15 -1.27
N SER A 68 10.18 1.21 -0.50
CA SER A 68 11.21 2.18 -0.11
C SER A 68 11.64 1.93 1.34
N GLY A 69 12.33 2.85 2.01
CA GLY A 69 12.64 2.73 3.44
C GLY A 69 14.04 2.17 3.76
N ALA A 70 14.83 1.77 2.77
CA ALA A 70 16.21 1.32 2.98
C ALA A 70 17.10 2.37 3.69
N ILE A 71 16.89 3.66 3.40
CA ILE A 71 17.59 4.77 4.07
C ILE A 71 17.21 4.89 5.55
N ALA A 72 15.99 4.49 5.93
CA ALA A 72 15.57 4.60 7.33
C ALA A 72 16.23 3.54 8.22
N GLU A 73 16.56 2.35 7.68
CA GLU A 73 17.32 1.32 8.41
C GLU A 73 18.82 1.62 8.53
N GLY A 74 19.36 2.43 7.62
CA GLY A 74 20.79 2.78 7.58
C GLY A 74 21.10 3.92 8.54
#